data_AF-D4X3G2-F1
#
_entry.id   AF-D4X3G2-F1
#
_cell.length_a   1.000
_cell.length_b   1.000
_cell.length_c   1.000
_cell.angle_alpha   90.00
_cell.angle_beta   90.00
_cell.angle_gamma   90.00
#
_symmetry.space_group_name_H-M   'P 1'
#
loop_
_entity.id
_entity.type
_entity.pdbx_description
1 polymer ?
#
loop_
_entity_poly.entity_id
_entity_poly.type
_entity_poly.pdbx_seq_one_letter_code
_entity_poly.pdbx_strand_id
1 'polypeptide(L)'
;MLDKTLVTEVPDEGAKVQVEPYVRRRFDGLRADTPEESTEFTAGGQPYTVKRLILGSAPAKLPIPAPQCPVLQELVHQLEQLPAPDGFRRVTHLLVDAGARDFTVVDPSPSNIIATPPAIGFTVASAKFQGQVTVLYERGLDLYAVELRRDGELVERVDTS
;
A
#
# COMPACT_ATOMS: atom_id res chain seq x y z
N MET A 1 0.21 -22.47 18.14
CA MET A 1 0.15 -21.58 19.33
C MET A 1 -0.29 -20.21 18.85
N LEU A 2 -1.33 -19.62 19.46
CA LEU A 2 -1.61 -18.19 19.25
C LEU A 2 -0.48 -17.39 19.91
N ASP A 3 -0.03 -16.34 19.23
CA ASP A 3 0.89 -15.37 19.82
C ASP A 3 0.12 -14.55 20.88
N LYS A 4 0.56 -14.64 22.13
CA LYS A 4 -0.13 -14.00 23.28
C LYS A 4 -0.13 -12.47 23.18
N THR A 5 0.72 -11.89 22.34
CA THR A 5 0.78 -10.43 22.12
C THR A 5 -0.35 -9.90 21.22
N LEU A 6 -1.01 -10.78 20.46
CA LEU A 6 -2.12 -10.43 19.56
C LEU A 6 -3.50 -10.77 20.17
N VAL A 7 -3.51 -11.32 21.38
CA VAL A 7 -4.68 -11.81 22.09
C VAL A 7 -5.12 -10.76 23.10
N THR A 8 -6.31 -10.17 22.90
CA THR A 8 -6.88 -9.17 23.82
C THR A 8 -7.37 -9.80 25.13
N GLU A 9 -7.70 -11.10 25.10
CA GLU A 9 -8.16 -11.85 26.26
C GLU A 9 -7.84 -13.33 26.08
N VAL A 10 -7.22 -13.98 27.08
CA VAL A 10 -6.88 -15.40 27.02
C VAL A 10 -8.15 -16.21 27.30
N PRO A 11 -8.63 -17.05 26.36
CA PRO A 11 -9.84 -17.83 26.60
C PRO A 11 -9.65 -18.88 27.68
N ASP A 12 -10.69 -19.14 28.47
CA ASP A 12 -10.73 -20.25 29.41
C ASP A 12 -10.63 -21.59 28.69
N GLU A 13 -10.08 -22.58 29.40
CA GLU A 13 -9.94 -23.94 28.89
C GLU A 13 -11.32 -24.56 28.60
N GLY A 14 -11.57 -24.90 27.33
CA GLY A 14 -12.89 -25.37 26.85
C GLY A 14 -13.74 -24.31 26.14
N ALA A 15 -13.30 -23.04 26.09
CA ALA A 15 -13.95 -21.99 25.32
C ALA A 15 -13.90 -22.28 23.80
N LYS A 16 -15.02 -22.05 23.11
CA LYS A 16 -15.08 -22.12 21.65
C LYS A 16 -14.58 -20.80 21.06
N VAL A 17 -13.53 -20.87 20.24
CA VAL A 17 -12.96 -19.72 19.54
C VAL A 17 -13.40 -19.76 18.07
N GLN A 18 -14.04 -18.69 17.60
CA GLN A 18 -14.26 -18.49 16.16
C GLN A 18 -12.95 -18.01 15.54
N VAL A 19 -12.45 -18.75 14.55
CA VAL A 19 -11.24 -18.40 13.82
C VAL A 19 -11.64 -18.07 12.39
N GLU A 20 -11.45 -16.81 12.00
CA GLU A 20 -11.56 -16.38 10.61
C GLU A 20 -10.13 -16.17 10.07
N PRO A 21 -9.66 -17.01 9.13
CA PRO A 21 -8.34 -16.84 8.54
C PRO A 21 -8.23 -15.48 7.84
N TYR A 22 -7.08 -14.82 7.99
CA TYR A 22 -6.80 -13.58 7.28
C TYR A 22 -6.82 -13.81 5.76
N VAL A 23 -7.67 -13.06 5.06
CA VAL A 23 -7.78 -13.07 3.60
C VAL A 23 -7.14 -11.80 3.05
N ARG A 24 -6.04 -11.95 2.32
CA ARG A 24 -5.39 -10.82 1.64
C ARG A 24 -6.24 -10.32 0.49
N ARG A 25 -6.46 -9.01 0.46
CA ARG A 25 -7.26 -8.32 -0.56
C ARG A 25 -6.42 -7.30 -1.31
N ARG A 26 -6.85 -6.96 -2.52
CA ARG A 26 -6.35 -5.82 -3.30
C ARG A 26 -7.25 -4.60 -3.06
N PHE A 27 -6.85 -3.45 -3.60
CA PHE A 27 -7.63 -2.21 -3.52
C PHE A 27 -8.97 -2.25 -4.26
N ASP A 28 -9.15 -3.21 -5.18
CA ASP A 28 -10.44 -3.47 -5.85
C ASP A 28 -11.39 -4.35 -4.99
N GLY A 29 -10.97 -4.74 -3.78
CA GLY A 29 -11.73 -5.57 -2.85
C GLY A 29 -11.69 -7.07 -3.16
N LEU A 30 -11.12 -7.48 -4.29
CA LEU A 30 -10.92 -8.88 -4.65
C LEU A 30 -9.78 -9.49 -3.86
N ARG A 31 -9.77 -10.82 -3.75
CA ARG A 31 -8.67 -11.53 -3.10
C ARG A 31 -7.39 -11.37 -3.91
N ALA A 32 -6.23 -11.35 -3.25
CA ALA A 32 -4.94 -11.23 -3.90
C ALA A 32 -4.63 -12.37 -4.90
N ASP A 33 -5.26 -13.54 -4.73
CA ASP A 33 -5.15 -14.69 -5.64
C ASP A 33 -6.16 -14.66 -6.80
N THR A 34 -6.97 -13.59 -6.93
CA THR A 34 -7.92 -13.44 -8.03
C THR A 34 -7.16 -13.17 -9.35
N PRO A 35 -7.37 -13.97 -10.42
CA PRO A 35 -6.67 -13.79 -11.69
C PRO A 35 -6.84 -12.39 -12.27
N GLU A 36 -5.78 -11.89 -12.91
CA GLU A 36 -5.82 -10.65 -13.70
C GLU A 36 -6.04 -11.00 -15.18
N GLU A 37 -6.95 -10.28 -15.84
CA GLU A 37 -7.17 -10.38 -17.28
C GLU A 37 -6.71 -9.08 -17.94
N SER A 38 -5.79 -9.18 -18.91
CA SER A 38 -5.30 -8.03 -19.68
C SER A 38 -5.43 -8.30 -21.17
N THR A 39 -5.89 -7.30 -21.93
CA THR A 39 -5.84 -7.33 -23.39
C THR A 39 -4.45 -6.87 -23.83
N GLU A 40 -3.70 -7.76 -24.46
CA GLU A 40 -2.42 -7.47 -25.07
C GLU A 40 -2.54 -7.48 -26.60
N PHE A 41 -1.60 -6.84 -27.29
CA PHE A 41 -1.61 -6.76 -28.74
C PHE A 41 -0.41 -7.51 -29.31
N THR A 42 -0.64 -8.31 -30.35
CA THR A 42 0.45 -8.92 -31.10
C THR A 42 1.25 -7.84 -31.85
N ALA A 43 2.43 -8.17 -32.36
CA ALA A 43 3.22 -7.26 -33.19
C ALA A 43 2.46 -6.75 -34.45
N GLY A 44 1.41 -7.46 -34.87
CA GLY A 44 0.50 -7.07 -35.96
C GLY A 44 -0.75 -6.30 -35.51
N GLY A 45 -0.85 -5.92 -34.23
CA GLY A 45 -1.97 -5.15 -33.69
C GLY A 45 -3.26 -5.95 -33.43
N GLN A 46 -3.24 -7.27 -33.51
CA GLN A 46 -4.40 -8.08 -33.13
C GLN A 46 -4.48 -8.20 -31.60
N PRO A 47 -5.63 -7.89 -30.98
CA PRO A 47 -5.81 -8.05 -29.55
C PRO A 47 -5.93 -9.53 -29.17
N TYR A 48 -5.33 -9.92 -28.05
CA TYR A 48 -5.50 -11.22 -27.41
C TYR A 48 -5.63 -11.06 -25.90
N THR A 49 -6.43 -11.93 -25.27
CA THR A 49 -6.65 -11.89 -23.83
C THR A 49 -5.62 -12.75 -23.12
N VAL A 50 -4.87 -12.15 -22.20
CA VAL A 50 -3.95 -12.85 -21.30
C VAL A 50 -4.61 -12.95 -19.93
N LYS A 51 -4.75 -14.18 -19.42
CA LYS A 51 -5.18 -14.45 -18.05
C LYS A 51 -3.95 -14.83 -17.22
N ARG A 52 -3.55 -13.97 -16.28
CA ARG A 52 -2.43 -14.20 -15.37
C ARG A 52 -2.92 -14.67 -14.02
N LEU A 53 -2.45 -15.84 -13.60
CA LEU A 53 -2.60 -16.35 -12.24
C LEU A 53 -1.26 -16.16 -11.53
N ILE A 54 -1.18 -15.22 -10.59
CA ILE A 54 0.01 -15.04 -9.75
C ILE A 54 -0.13 -15.96 -8.55
N LEU A 55 0.64 -17.04 -8.53
CA LEU A 55 0.69 -17.99 -7.43
C LEU A 55 1.58 -17.44 -6.31
N GLY A 56 1.01 -17.19 -5.13
CA GLY A 56 1.72 -16.70 -3.95
C GLY A 56 1.23 -15.33 -3.45
N SER A 57 2.03 -14.69 -2.60
CA SER A 57 1.75 -13.36 -2.01
C SER A 57 1.89 -12.25 -3.05
N ALA A 58 1.00 -12.21 -4.05
CA ALA A 58 0.94 -11.09 -4.98
C ALA A 58 0.76 -9.79 -4.18
N PRO A 59 1.62 -8.78 -4.34
CA PRO A 59 1.39 -7.50 -3.72
C PRO A 59 0.08 -6.89 -4.20
N ALA A 60 -0.68 -6.28 -3.29
CA ALA A 60 -1.73 -5.37 -3.69
C ALA A 60 -1.06 -4.16 -4.37
N LYS A 61 -1.18 -4.06 -5.70
CA LYS A 61 -0.65 -2.92 -6.44
C LYS A 61 -1.37 -1.64 -6.06
N LEU A 62 -0.62 -0.55 -5.90
CA LEU A 62 -1.22 0.75 -5.62
C LEU A 62 -2.12 1.17 -6.81
N PRO A 63 -3.33 1.69 -6.56
CA PRO A 63 -4.27 2.08 -7.61
C PRO A 63 -3.92 3.48 -8.16
N ILE A 64 -2.69 3.61 -8.67
CA ILE A 64 -2.13 4.86 -9.21
C ILE A 64 -1.62 4.66 -10.64
N PRO A 65 -1.57 5.73 -11.46
CA PRO A 65 -0.89 5.67 -12.74
C PRO A 65 0.59 5.30 -12.59
N ALA A 66 1.17 4.68 -13.62
CA ALA A 66 2.60 4.36 -13.64
C ALA A 66 3.44 5.65 -13.57
N PRO A 67 4.26 5.86 -12.51
CA PRO A 67 5.02 7.09 -12.36
C PRO A 67 6.09 7.25 -13.44
N GLN A 68 6.38 8.49 -13.82
CA GLN A 68 7.48 8.86 -14.72
C GLN A 68 8.78 9.13 -13.95
N CYS A 69 8.67 9.66 -12.72
CA CYS A 69 9.80 9.93 -11.86
C CYS A 69 10.42 8.62 -11.35
N PRO A 70 11.71 8.34 -11.62
CA PRO A 70 12.36 7.10 -11.16
C PRO A 70 12.36 6.93 -9.65
N VAL A 71 12.44 8.03 -8.90
CA VAL A 71 12.43 8.00 -7.44
C VAL A 71 11.04 7.69 -6.89
N LEU A 72 9.98 8.19 -7.55
CA LEU A 72 8.62 7.81 -7.21
C LEU A 72 8.34 6.34 -7.57
N GLN A 73 8.87 5.85 -8.69
CA GLN A 73 8.79 4.42 -9.05
C GLN A 73 9.40 3.54 -7.95
N GLU A 74 10.56 3.94 -7.41
CA GLU A 74 11.20 3.22 -6.31
C GLU A 74 10.38 3.29 -5.02
N LEU A 75 9.83 4.45 -4.66
CA LEU A 75 8.93 4.57 -3.51
C LEU A 75 7.71 3.65 -3.64
N VAL A 76 7.07 3.63 -4.81
CA VAL A 76 5.95 2.71 -5.11
C VAL A 76 6.39 1.26 -4.95
N HIS A 77 7.54 0.91 -5.54
CA HIS A 77 8.09 -0.44 -5.47
C HIS A 77 8.31 -0.86 -4.01
N GLN A 78 8.88 0.00 -3.18
CA GLN A 78 9.10 -0.26 -1.77
C GLN A 78 7.80 -0.47 -1.01
N LEU A 79 6.79 0.37 -1.20
CA LEU A 79 5.48 0.17 -0.57
C LEU A 79 4.85 -1.18 -0.98
N GLU A 80 5.00 -1.57 -2.24
CA GLU A 80 4.46 -2.83 -2.76
C GLU A 80 5.26 -4.06 -2.32
N GLN A 81 6.57 -3.96 -2.09
CA GLN A 81 7.43 -5.11 -1.77
C GLN A 81 7.72 -5.28 -0.29
N LEU A 82 7.85 -4.18 0.47
CA LEU A 82 8.31 -4.26 1.86
C LEU A 82 7.30 -4.99 2.76
N PRO A 83 7.80 -5.82 3.68
CA PRO A 83 6.95 -6.46 4.68
C PRO A 83 6.39 -5.40 5.63
N ALA A 84 5.14 -5.60 6.06
CA ALA A 84 4.59 -4.87 7.19
C ALA A 84 5.32 -5.30 8.49
N PRO A 85 5.28 -4.49 9.57
CA PRO A 85 5.95 -4.82 10.84
C PRO A 85 5.53 -6.17 11.45
N ASP A 86 4.33 -6.67 11.11
CA ASP A 86 3.85 -7.98 11.56
C ASP A 86 4.51 -9.17 10.83
N GLY A 87 5.25 -8.94 9.74
CA GLY A 87 5.95 -9.96 8.97
C GLY A 87 5.06 -10.89 8.12
N PHE A 88 3.74 -10.77 8.19
CA PHE A 88 2.81 -11.67 7.50
C PHE A 88 2.18 -11.04 6.26
N ARG A 89 2.05 -9.72 6.22
CA ARG A 89 1.53 -8.98 5.07
C ARG A 89 2.58 -7.98 4.56
N ARG A 90 2.31 -7.37 3.42
CA ARG A 90 3.12 -6.27 2.87
C ARG A 90 2.53 -4.93 3.27
N VAL A 91 3.28 -3.84 3.13
CA VAL A 91 2.78 -2.50 3.45
C VAL A 91 1.47 -2.20 2.71
N THR A 92 1.36 -2.50 1.41
CA THR A 92 0.10 -2.27 0.67
C THR A 92 -1.10 -3.07 1.18
N HIS A 93 -0.90 -4.27 1.73
CA HIS A 93 -1.99 -5.01 2.37
C HIS A 93 -2.45 -4.33 3.66
N LEU A 94 -1.52 -3.78 4.44
CA LEU A 94 -1.87 -2.97 5.61
C LEU A 94 -2.68 -1.74 5.20
N LEU A 95 -2.33 -1.10 4.09
CA LEU A 95 -3.09 0.04 3.55
C LEU A 95 -4.51 -0.38 3.12
N VAL A 96 -4.67 -1.53 2.48
CA VAL A 96 -5.99 -2.09 2.15
C VAL A 96 -6.81 -2.33 3.42
N ASP A 97 -6.21 -2.95 4.44
CA ASP A 97 -6.87 -3.23 5.72
C ASP A 97 -7.24 -1.94 6.48
N ALA A 98 -6.45 -0.86 6.30
CA ALA A 98 -6.74 0.48 6.83
C ALA A 98 -7.79 1.26 6.02
N GLY A 99 -8.33 0.67 4.94
CA GLY A 99 -9.31 1.31 4.08
C GLY A 99 -8.74 2.47 3.27
N ALA A 100 -7.45 2.41 2.91
CA ALA A 100 -6.80 3.47 2.14
C ALA A 100 -7.48 3.65 0.77
N ARG A 101 -7.83 4.91 0.47
CA ARG A 101 -8.56 5.32 -0.73
C ARG A 101 -8.16 6.73 -1.17
N ASP A 102 -8.75 7.21 -2.25
CA ASP A 102 -8.55 8.59 -2.75
C ASP A 102 -7.06 8.91 -2.98
N PHE A 103 -6.37 8.01 -3.69
CA PHE A 103 -4.94 8.13 -3.90
C PHE A 103 -4.58 9.34 -4.76
N THR A 104 -3.56 10.07 -4.33
CA THR A 104 -2.95 11.19 -5.05
C THR A 104 -1.46 10.94 -5.23
N VAL A 105 -0.90 11.51 -6.29
CA VAL A 105 0.51 11.33 -6.63
C VAL A 105 1.11 12.67 -7.02
N VAL A 106 2.29 12.96 -6.50
CA VAL A 106 3.17 14.02 -6.96
C VAL A 106 4.31 13.37 -7.73
N ASP A 107 4.27 13.47 -9.05
CA ASP A 107 5.21 12.82 -9.98
C ASP A 107 6.09 13.88 -10.67
N PRO A 108 7.14 14.38 -9.99
CA PRO A 108 7.95 15.48 -10.49
C PRO A 108 8.91 15.01 -11.59
N SER A 109 9.27 15.90 -12.52
CA SER A 109 10.41 15.65 -13.39
C SER A 109 11.71 15.52 -12.57
N PRO A 110 12.72 14.77 -13.05
CA PRO A 110 14.00 14.64 -12.35
C PRO A 110 14.66 15.99 -12.02
N SER A 111 14.45 17.03 -12.84
CA SER A 111 14.99 18.37 -12.61
C SER A 111 14.33 19.11 -11.44
N ASN A 112 13.10 18.76 -11.09
CA ASN A 112 12.29 19.48 -10.09
C ASN A 112 12.18 18.73 -8.76
N ILE A 113 12.79 17.55 -8.66
CA ILE A 113 12.62 16.62 -7.54
C ILE A 113 13.01 17.21 -6.16
N ILE A 114 13.91 18.19 -6.13
CA ILE A 114 14.29 18.89 -4.89
C ILE A 114 13.24 19.93 -4.49
N ALA A 115 12.72 20.68 -5.46
CA ALA A 115 11.73 21.74 -5.22
C ALA A 115 10.32 21.17 -4.98
N THR A 116 10.03 20.01 -5.55
CA THR A 116 8.76 19.31 -5.44
C THR A 116 9.06 17.83 -5.18
N PRO A 117 9.07 17.41 -3.90
CA PRO A 117 9.33 16.03 -3.53
C PRO A 117 8.30 15.08 -4.16
N PRO A 118 8.72 13.91 -4.67
CA PRO A 118 7.80 12.86 -5.07
C PRO A 118 7.02 12.35 -3.86
N ALA A 119 5.72 12.16 -4.04
CA ALA A 119 4.83 11.80 -2.94
C ALA A 119 3.64 10.96 -3.40
N ILE A 120 3.12 10.14 -2.47
CA ILE A 120 1.88 9.39 -2.60
C ILE A 120 1.01 9.74 -1.41
N GLY A 121 -0.16 10.32 -1.69
CA GLY A 121 -1.18 10.61 -0.68
C GLY A 121 -2.34 9.61 -0.76
N PHE A 122 -2.98 9.34 0.36
CA PHE A 122 -4.23 8.57 0.43
C PHE A 122 -4.98 8.90 1.72
N THR A 123 -6.30 8.73 1.71
CA THR A 123 -7.13 8.89 2.90
C THR A 123 -7.29 7.55 3.60
N VAL A 124 -7.15 7.54 4.92
CA VAL A 124 -7.47 6.37 5.76
C VAL A 124 -8.57 6.72 6.77
N ALA A 125 -9.35 5.70 7.13
CA ALA A 125 -10.35 5.79 8.19
C ALA A 125 -10.18 4.56 9.08
N SER A 126 -9.20 4.63 9.98
CA SER A 126 -8.89 3.57 10.94
C SER A 126 -9.31 3.98 12.36
N ALA A 127 -9.32 3.02 13.28
CA ALA A 127 -9.57 3.31 14.69
C ALA A 127 -8.52 4.25 15.32
N LYS A 128 -7.29 4.29 14.78
CA LYS A 128 -6.17 5.09 15.32
C LYS A 128 -6.07 6.49 14.69
N PHE A 129 -6.44 6.60 13.42
CA PHE A 129 -6.34 7.84 12.67
C PHE A 129 -7.36 7.88 11.54
N GLN A 130 -7.96 9.05 11.36
CA GLN A 130 -8.83 9.41 10.24
C GLN A 130 -8.31 10.71 9.64
N GLY A 131 -8.01 10.68 8.34
CA GLY A 131 -7.43 11.81 7.62
C GLY A 131 -6.59 11.36 6.42
N GLN A 132 -5.85 12.31 5.85
CA GLN A 132 -4.91 12.05 4.76
C GLN A 132 -3.56 11.64 5.32
N VAL A 133 -2.98 10.61 4.71
CA VAL A 133 -1.60 10.18 4.93
C VAL A 133 -0.84 10.47 3.63
N THR A 134 0.32 11.10 3.74
CA THR A 134 1.21 11.33 2.60
C THR A 134 2.57 10.72 2.91
N VAL A 135 3.03 9.82 2.06
CA VAL A 135 4.41 9.31 2.08
C VAL A 135 5.18 10.05 0.99
N LEU A 136 6.27 10.69 1.36
CA LEU A 136 7.11 11.43 0.42
C LEU A 136 8.60 11.13 0.63
N TYR A 137 9.39 11.39 -0.39
CA TYR A 137 10.84 11.32 -0.30
C TYR A 137 11.45 12.68 -0.62
N GLU A 138 12.14 13.26 0.36
CA GLU A 138 12.78 14.57 0.22
C GLU A 138 14.22 14.43 -0.23
N ARG A 139 14.43 14.55 -1.54
CA ARG A 139 15.77 14.39 -2.14
C ARG A 139 16.83 15.33 -1.56
N GLY A 140 16.44 16.55 -1.17
CA GLY A 140 17.38 17.53 -0.60
C GLY A 140 17.94 17.13 0.77
N LEU A 141 17.18 16.35 1.54
CA LEU A 141 17.53 15.89 2.87
C LEU A 141 17.85 14.39 2.93
N ASP A 142 17.65 13.69 1.81
CA ASP A 142 17.80 12.25 1.65
C ASP A 142 17.04 11.45 2.72
N LEU A 143 15.76 11.80 2.92
CA LEU A 143 14.89 11.15 3.90
C LEU A 143 13.53 10.82 3.32
N TYR A 144 12.91 9.80 3.89
CA TYR A 144 11.48 9.56 3.73
C TYR A 144 10.73 10.27 4.86
N ALA A 145 9.54 10.76 4.55
CA ALA A 145 8.64 11.31 5.54
C ALA A 145 7.22 10.80 5.35
N VAL A 146 6.53 10.63 6.49
CA VAL A 146 5.12 10.34 6.56
C VAL A 146 4.42 11.51 7.23
N GLU A 147 3.54 12.18 6.49
CA GLU A 147 2.69 13.26 7.00
C GLU A 147 1.28 12.75 7.26
N LEU A 148 0.75 13.06 8.44
CA LEU A 148 -0.65 12.85 8.80
C LEU A 148 -1.36 14.20 8.80
N ARG A 149 -2.39 14.34 7.97
CA ARG A 149 -3.19 15.55 7.85
C ARG A 149 -4.65 15.32 8.19
N ARG A 150 -5.24 16.23 8.95
CA ARG A 150 -6.68 16.24 9.26
C ARG A 150 -7.24 17.60 8.84
N ASP A 151 -8.29 17.58 8.04
CA ASP A 151 -8.95 18.80 7.52
C ASP A 151 -7.96 19.77 6.82
N GLY A 152 -6.92 19.23 6.19
CA GLY A 152 -5.87 19.97 5.49
C GLY A 152 -4.68 20.41 6.36
N GLU A 153 -4.83 20.37 7.69
CA GLU A 153 -3.78 20.73 8.63
C GLU A 153 -2.83 19.56 8.90
N LEU A 154 -1.53 19.84 8.95
CA LEU A 154 -0.50 18.86 9.33
C LEU A 154 -0.60 18.60 10.84
N VAL A 155 -0.98 17.39 11.20
CA VAL A 155 -1.13 16.94 12.60
C VAL A 155 0.17 16.32 13.10
N GLU A 156 0.78 15.49 12.26
CA GLU A 156 2.00 14.77 12.61
C GLU A 156 2.87 14.62 11.37
N ARG A 157 4.17 14.66 11.59
CA ARG A 157 5.16 14.30 10.59
C ARG A 157 6.23 13.43 11.24
N VAL A 158 6.53 12.31 10.59
CA VAL A 158 7.57 11.38 11.00
C VAL A 158 8.59 11.31 9.89
N ASP A 159 9.84 11.66 10.20
CA ASP A 159 10.97 11.54 9.28
C ASP A 159 11.73 10.25 9.56
N THR A 160 12.19 9.56 8.51
CA THR A 160 12.98 8.33 8.60
C THR A 160 14.16 8.38 7.64
N SER A 161 15.37 8.20 8.18
CA SER A 161 16.65 8.11 7.46
C SER A 161 17.05 6.67 7.19
#